data_AF-A0A9E4TV11-F1
#
_entry.id   AF-A0A9E4TV11-F1
#
_cell.length_a   1.000
_cell.length_b   1.000
_cell.length_c   1.000
_cell.angle_alpha   90.00
_cell.angle_beta   90.00
_cell.angle_gamma   90.00
#
_symmetry.space_group_name_H-M   'P 1'
#
loop_
_entity.id
_entity.type
_entity.pdbx_description
1 polymer ?
#
loop_
_entity_poly.entity_id
_entity_poly.type
_entity_poly.pdbx_seq_one_letter_code
_entity_poly.pdbx_strand_id
1 'polypeptide(L)'
;MPLNVDTEPSGATVYVMGKAIGETPISIPQQQIYPVGYDVKKEPMYGTLLIRKSGCQDLRRRIRYQEFNTGLSIELNCSGTQSSAGNQASQPAKATIPSVISQQDRPPAAKNMEVEQKHQSATQQSPTPRRTPKVEKIETGKQPANNTVKQRLIRIDDLRREGLITEEEYQQARKKILDTL
;
A
#
# COMPACT_ATOMS: atom_id res chain seq x y z
N MET A 1 9.75 5.86 7.41
CA MET A 1 9.53 7.30 7.67
C MET A 1 8.18 7.46 8.35
N PRO A 2 8.10 8.12 9.52
CA PRO A 2 6.82 8.40 10.17
C PRO A 2 6.12 9.60 9.52
N LEU A 3 4.79 9.63 9.58
CA LEU A 3 3.96 10.78 9.24
C LEU A 3 3.89 11.71 10.45
N ASN A 4 4.32 12.95 10.29
CA ASN A 4 4.12 13.98 11.31
C ASN A 4 2.76 14.63 11.08
N VAL A 5 1.90 14.58 12.09
CA VAL A 5 0.54 15.13 12.05
C VAL A 5 0.44 16.27 13.04
N ASP A 6 0.17 17.45 12.50
CA ASP A 6 0.00 18.70 13.22
C ASP A 6 -1.39 19.25 12.94
N THR A 7 -2.07 19.73 13.98
CA THR A 7 -3.37 20.38 13.82
C THR A 7 -3.39 21.75 14.44
N GLU A 8 -4.15 22.65 13.82
CA GLU A 8 -4.44 23.97 14.35
C GLU A 8 -5.96 24.06 14.62
N PRO A 9 -6.40 24.19 15.88
CA PRO A 9 -5.61 24.18 17.12
C PRO A 9 -5.07 22.78 17.51
N SER A 10 -3.92 22.74 18.20
CA SER A 10 -3.25 21.50 18.65
C SER A 10 -4.04 20.74 19.72
N GLY A 11 -3.67 19.49 20.02
CA GLY A 11 -4.37 18.65 20.98
C GLY A 11 -5.64 17.99 20.42
N ALA A 12 -5.65 17.67 19.13
CA ALA A 12 -6.73 16.90 18.52
C ALA A 12 -6.42 15.41 18.59
N THR A 13 -7.41 14.58 18.94
CA THR A 13 -7.23 13.12 18.98
C THR A 13 -7.24 12.54 17.57
N VAL A 14 -6.19 11.80 17.23
CA VAL A 14 -6.02 11.14 15.93
C VAL A 14 -6.39 9.67 16.04
N TYR A 15 -7.24 9.22 15.13
CA TYR A 15 -7.70 7.84 15.00
C TYR A 15 -7.23 7.25 13.69
N VAL A 16 -6.66 6.05 13.76
CA VAL A 16 -6.22 5.26 12.60
C VAL A 16 -6.97 3.94 12.62
N MET A 17 -7.70 3.61 11.56
CA MET A 17 -8.52 2.39 11.49
C MET A 17 -9.47 2.21 12.69
N GLY A 18 -10.04 3.31 13.19
CA GLY A 18 -10.93 3.31 14.36
C GLY A 18 -10.24 3.20 15.73
N LYS A 19 -8.90 3.08 15.78
CA LYS A 19 -8.13 3.08 17.03
C LYS A 19 -7.58 4.48 17.33
N ALA A 20 -7.82 4.98 18.54
CA ALA A 20 -7.19 6.21 19.02
C ALA A 20 -5.68 5.99 19.21
N ILE A 21 -4.86 6.82 18.57
CA ILE A 21 -3.40 6.70 18.60
C ILE A 21 -2.77 7.69 19.56
N GLY A 22 -3.36 8.88 19.68
CA GLY A 22 -2.89 9.94 20.59
C GLY A 22 -3.41 11.30 20.15
N GLU A 23 -2.81 12.35 20.68
CA GLU A 23 -3.16 13.75 20.42
C GLU A 23 -2.05 14.44 19.62
N THR A 24 -2.40 15.39 18.76
CA THR A 24 -1.45 16.17 17.96
C THR A 24 -0.69 17.21 18.80
N PRO A 25 0.60 17.49 18.51
CA PRO A 25 1.46 16.90 17.47
C PRO A 25 1.86 15.45 17.72
N ILE A 26 1.76 14.59 16.69
CA ILE A 26 2.14 13.17 16.80
C ILE A 26 2.80 12.62 15.54
N SER A 27 3.80 11.75 15.73
CA SER A 27 4.47 11.02 14.65
C SER A 27 3.92 9.60 14.55
N ILE A 28 3.24 9.28 13.45
CA ILE A 28 2.58 7.99 13.22
C ILE A 28 3.40 7.16 12.20
N PRO A 29 3.85 5.94 12.51
CA PRO A 29 4.58 5.12 11.57
C PRO A 29 3.70 4.66 10.40
N GLN A 30 4.29 4.51 9.21
CA GLN A 30 3.57 4.09 8.00
C GLN A 30 2.82 2.77 8.19
N GLN A 31 3.40 1.80 8.90
CA GLN A 31 2.81 0.48 9.14
C GLN A 31 1.50 0.55 9.94
N GLN A 32 1.26 1.65 10.64
CA GLN A 32 0.04 1.85 11.40
C GLN A 32 -1.10 2.37 10.52
N ILE A 33 -0.77 3.10 9.46
CA ILE A 33 -1.74 3.64 8.48
C ILE A 33 -1.95 2.64 7.32
N TYR A 34 -0.88 1.95 6.94
CA TYR A 34 -0.80 0.91 5.90
C TYR A 34 -0.11 -0.33 6.47
N PRO A 35 -0.84 -1.17 7.22
CA PRO A 35 -0.26 -2.40 7.74
C PRO A 35 0.17 -3.34 6.62
N VAL A 36 1.24 -4.09 6.89
CA VAL A 36 1.77 -5.11 5.96
C VAL A 36 0.81 -6.30 5.79
N GLY A 37 -0.09 -6.50 6.74
CA GLY A 37 -1.14 -7.52 6.67
C GLY A 37 -2.43 -6.93 6.10
N TYR A 38 -2.97 -7.60 5.09
CA TYR A 38 -4.23 -7.22 4.45
C TYR A 38 -5.41 -7.85 5.18
N ASP A 39 -6.22 -7.03 5.85
CA ASP A 39 -7.49 -7.42 6.46
C ASP A 39 -8.60 -6.81 5.61
N VAL A 40 -9.27 -7.64 4.80
CA VAL A 40 -10.38 -7.26 3.91
C VAL A 40 -11.47 -6.46 4.64
N LYS A 41 -11.65 -6.70 5.95
CA LYS A 41 -12.67 -6.00 6.75
C LYS A 41 -12.29 -4.55 7.05
N LYS A 42 -10.99 -4.22 7.05
CA LYS A 42 -10.44 -2.90 7.37
C LYS A 42 -9.99 -2.14 6.13
N GLU A 43 -10.06 -2.77 4.96
CA GLU A 43 -9.79 -2.19 3.65
C GLU A 43 -10.29 -0.75 3.47
N PRO A 44 -11.56 -0.41 3.78
CA PRO A 44 -12.05 0.96 3.59
C PRO A 44 -11.43 1.98 4.55
N MET A 45 -10.79 1.53 5.63
CA MET A 45 -10.17 2.39 6.63
C MET A 45 -8.66 2.55 6.42
N TYR A 46 -8.04 1.75 5.55
CA TYR A 46 -6.62 1.90 5.25
C TYR A 46 -6.33 3.25 4.61
N GLY A 47 -5.22 3.85 5.03
CA GLY A 47 -4.84 5.17 4.53
C GLY A 47 -5.79 6.29 4.93
N THR A 48 -6.69 6.09 5.91
CA THR A 48 -7.63 7.13 6.35
C THR A 48 -7.41 7.48 7.81
N LEU A 49 -7.22 8.76 8.08
CA LEU A 49 -7.19 9.33 9.42
C LEU A 49 -8.54 9.96 9.74
N LEU A 50 -8.98 9.77 10.98
CA LEU A 50 -10.07 10.52 11.56
C LEU A 50 -9.47 11.38 12.67
N ILE A 51 -9.66 12.69 12.57
CA ILE A 51 -9.18 13.66 13.55
C ILE A 51 -10.41 14.23 14.24
N ARG A 52 -10.43 14.17 15.56
CA ARG A 52 -11.53 14.63 16.38
C ARG A 52 -11.00 15.53 17.48
N LYS A 53 -11.68 16.65 17.69
CA LYS A 53 -11.42 17.59 18.78
C LYS A 53 -12.73 18.07 19.36
N SER A 54 -12.79 18.21 20.68
CA SER A 54 -13.97 18.74 21.36
C SER A 54 -14.31 20.15 20.86
N GLY A 55 -15.56 20.36 20.43
CA GLY A 55 -16.02 21.65 19.91
C GLY A 55 -15.67 21.93 18.44
N CYS A 56 -15.10 20.95 17.74
CA CYS A 56 -14.73 21.03 16.33
C CYS A 56 -15.37 19.94 15.49
N GLN A 57 -15.43 20.16 14.18
CA GLN A 57 -15.94 19.19 13.23
C GLN A 57 -14.96 18.01 13.08
N ASP A 58 -15.49 16.79 13.10
CA ASP A 58 -14.72 15.58 12.83
C ASP A 58 -14.22 15.58 11.38
N LEU A 59 -12.90 15.54 11.19
CA LEU A 59 -12.28 15.53 9.87
C LEU A 59 -11.78 14.15 9.53
N ARG A 60 -12.31 13.58 8.44
CA ARG A 60 -11.79 12.34 7.86
C ARG A 60 -10.92 12.67 6.64
N ARG A 61 -9.64 12.34 6.70
CA ARG A 61 -8.67 12.62 5.64
C ARG A 61 -7.98 11.35 5.16
N ARG A 62 -7.96 11.14 3.85
CA ARG A 62 -7.17 10.08 3.23
C ARG A 62 -5.73 10.56 3.03
N ILE A 63 -4.79 9.80 3.57
CA ILE A 63 -3.36 10.07 3.50
C ILE A 63 -2.80 9.47 2.22
N ARG A 64 -1.75 10.10 1.69
CA ARG A 64 -0.97 9.59 0.57
C ARG A 64 0.48 9.40 1.00
N TYR A 65 1.22 8.56 0.28
CA TYR A 65 2.65 8.33 0.55
C TYR A 65 3.49 9.62 0.55
N GLN A 66 3.09 10.62 -0.24
CA GLN A 66 3.79 11.91 -0.30
C GLN A 66 3.75 12.67 1.04
N GLU A 67 2.66 12.57 1.78
CA GLU A 67 2.47 13.32 3.04
C GLU A 67 3.40 12.83 4.16
N PHE A 68 3.94 11.61 4.06
CA PHE A 68 4.99 11.14 4.96
C PHE A 68 6.29 11.93 4.82
N ASN A 69 6.56 12.50 3.65
CA ASN A 69 7.76 13.31 3.40
C ASN A 69 7.55 14.78 3.73
N THR A 70 6.35 15.32 3.48
CA THR A 70 6.04 16.74 3.67
C THR A 70 5.47 17.06 5.05
N GLY A 71 4.96 16.06 5.78
CA GLY A 71 4.12 16.26 6.95
C GLY A 71 2.67 16.55 6.56
N LEU A 72 1.79 16.47 7.56
CA LEU A 72 0.35 16.71 7.43
C LEU A 72 -0.07 17.80 8.42
N SER A 73 -0.38 18.98 7.89
CA SER A 73 -0.93 20.10 8.64
C SER A 73 -2.41 20.26 8.35
N ILE A 74 -3.24 20.25 9.39
CA ILE A 74 -4.70 20.26 9.29
C ILE A 74 -5.27 21.41 10.13
N GLU A 75 -6.09 22.25 9.51
CA GLU A 75 -6.90 23.22 10.22
C GLU A 75 -8.24 22.60 10.60
N LEU A 76 -8.57 22.65 11.89
CA LEU A 76 -9.85 22.17 12.41
C LEU A 76 -10.80 23.34 12.56
N ASN A 77 -11.92 23.26 11.83
CA ASN A 77 -12.98 24.24 11.97
C ASN A 77 -13.78 23.96 13.23
N CYS A 78 -13.43 24.70 14.27
CA CYS A 78 -14.15 24.72 15.53
C CYS A 78 -15.28 25.75 15.46
N SER A 79 -16.33 25.56 16.23
CA SER A 79 -17.60 26.32 16.14
C SER A 79 -17.51 27.85 16.40
N GLY A 80 -16.29 28.41 16.48
CA GLY A 80 -15.99 29.84 16.49
C GLY A 80 -15.31 30.38 15.22
N THR A 81 -14.94 29.51 14.26
CA THR A 81 -14.29 29.90 13.00
C THR A 81 -14.92 29.08 11.87
N GLN A 82 -15.59 29.77 10.96
CA GLN A 82 -16.52 29.23 9.95
C GLN A 82 -15.95 28.05 9.12
N SER A 83 -16.43 26.83 9.40
CA SER A 83 -16.16 25.61 8.61
C SER A 83 -16.86 25.65 7.27
N SER A 84 -16.08 25.70 6.19
CA SER A 84 -16.61 25.52 4.84
C SER A 84 -16.22 24.14 4.28
N ALA A 85 -17.25 23.46 3.79
CA ALA A 85 -17.22 22.34 2.85
C ALA A 85 -16.91 20.94 3.40
N GLY A 86 -17.87 20.42 4.18
CA GLY A 86 -18.22 19.01 4.08
C GLY A 86 -18.73 18.68 2.68
N ASN A 87 -18.07 17.74 2.02
CA ASN A 87 -18.66 16.98 0.91
C ASN A 87 -18.12 15.55 0.93
N GLN A 88 -18.72 14.73 1.79
CA GLN A 88 -18.96 13.32 1.52
C GLN A 88 -19.93 12.77 2.57
N ALA A 89 -21.19 13.24 2.46
CA ALA A 89 -22.31 12.54 3.02
C ALA A 89 -22.60 11.32 2.13
N SER A 90 -22.68 10.18 2.79
CA SER A 90 -23.20 8.91 2.32
C SER A 90 -24.58 9.08 1.69
N GLN A 91 -24.80 8.51 0.50
CA GLN A 91 -26.16 8.24 0.01
C GLN A 91 -26.34 6.72 -0.14
N PRO A 92 -27.33 6.13 0.56
CA PRO A 92 -27.83 4.80 0.28
C PRO A 92 -28.89 4.83 -0.85
N ALA A 93 -29.05 3.67 -1.47
CA ALA A 93 -29.80 3.37 -2.69
C ALA A 93 -31.25 3.87 -2.78
N LYS A 94 -31.65 4.30 -3.98
CA LYS A 94 -33.01 4.09 -4.48
C LYS A 94 -32.98 3.74 -5.97
N ALA A 95 -33.52 2.57 -6.28
CA ALA A 95 -33.60 1.96 -7.59
C ALA A 95 -34.38 2.81 -8.61
N THR A 96 -33.91 2.83 -9.86
CA THR A 96 -34.74 2.81 -11.10
C THR A 96 -33.82 2.46 -12.29
N ILE A 97 -34.17 1.40 -13.01
CA ILE A 97 -33.69 1.03 -14.37
C ILE A 97 -34.94 1.02 -15.26
N PRO A 98 -34.91 0.94 -16.62
CA PRO A 98 -33.92 1.35 -17.64
C PRO A 98 -34.54 2.27 -18.74
N SER A 99 -33.73 2.95 -19.55
CA SER A 99 -34.07 3.34 -20.93
C SER A 99 -32.78 3.62 -21.71
N VAL A 100 -32.36 2.71 -22.59
CA VAL A 100 -32.63 2.66 -24.05
C VAL A 100 -31.51 3.34 -24.85
N ILE A 101 -30.68 2.48 -25.44
CA ILE A 101 -30.11 2.50 -26.80
C ILE A 101 -30.11 3.84 -27.55
N SER A 102 -28.91 4.27 -27.96
CA SER A 102 -28.68 4.66 -29.36
C SER A 102 -27.20 4.45 -29.72
N GLN A 103 -26.97 3.61 -30.73
CA GLN A 103 -25.67 3.30 -31.32
C GLN A 103 -25.41 4.19 -32.55
N GLN A 104 -24.16 4.15 -33.02
CA GLN A 104 -23.65 4.51 -34.36
C GLN A 104 -23.48 6.01 -34.67
N ASP A 105 -22.39 6.49 -35.27
CA ASP A 105 -21.57 5.86 -36.31
C ASP A 105 -20.20 6.57 -36.47
N ARG A 106 -19.15 5.78 -36.78
CA ARG A 106 -18.17 5.97 -37.87
C ARG A 106 -16.67 5.84 -37.48
N PRO A 107 -15.88 5.02 -38.23
CA PRO A 107 -14.45 4.72 -38.03
C PRO A 107 -13.53 5.69 -38.81
N PRO A 108 -12.19 5.56 -38.72
CA PRO A 108 -11.47 4.71 -39.69
C PRO A 108 -10.30 3.88 -39.12
N ALA A 109 -9.90 2.92 -39.94
CA ALA A 109 -8.93 1.86 -39.71
C ALA A 109 -7.49 2.24 -40.15
N ALA A 110 -6.57 1.31 -39.80
CA ALA A 110 -5.30 0.98 -40.48
C ALA A 110 -4.12 1.94 -40.25
N LYS A 111 -2.83 1.54 -40.22
CA LYS A 111 -2.07 0.27 -40.27
C LYS A 111 -0.59 0.71 -40.24
N ASN A 112 0.26 0.09 -39.43
CA ASN A 112 1.72 0.13 -39.57
C ASN A 112 2.35 -0.71 -38.43
N MET A 113 2.69 -2.00 -38.59
CA MET A 113 3.83 -2.60 -39.32
C MET A 113 5.20 -1.98 -38.98
N GLU A 114 5.87 -2.63 -38.01
CA GLU A 114 7.23 -3.21 -38.05
C GLU A 114 8.29 -2.65 -39.03
N VAL A 115 9.49 -2.34 -38.53
CA VAL A 115 10.80 -2.97 -38.85
C VAL A 115 11.98 -2.07 -38.38
N GLU A 116 12.72 -2.58 -37.40
CA GLU A 116 14.19 -2.71 -37.26
C GLU A 116 15.21 -1.66 -37.80
N GLN A 117 16.04 -1.23 -36.84
CA GLN A 117 17.53 -1.29 -36.80
C GLN A 117 18.46 -0.17 -37.30
N LYS A 118 19.49 0.00 -36.44
CA LYS A 118 20.88 0.46 -36.68
C LYS A 118 21.06 1.98 -36.51
N HIS A 119 21.92 2.47 -35.61
CA HIS A 119 23.40 2.47 -35.66
C HIS A 119 23.99 2.60 -34.23
N GLN A 120 24.89 1.70 -33.79
CA GLN A 120 26.37 1.86 -33.73
C GLN A 120 26.81 3.05 -32.86
N SER A 121 27.55 2.93 -31.73
CA SER A 121 28.90 2.39 -31.46
C SER A 121 29.11 2.47 -29.91
N ALA A 122 30.07 1.86 -29.20
CA ALA A 122 31.41 1.37 -29.49
C ALA A 122 31.87 0.34 -28.42
N THR A 123 32.41 -0.78 -28.91
CA THR A 123 33.74 -1.37 -28.65
C THR A 123 34.47 -1.10 -27.31
N GLN A 124 34.59 -2.19 -26.52
CA GLN A 124 35.78 -2.77 -25.88
C GLN A 124 36.71 -1.88 -25.03
N GLN A 125 36.88 -2.28 -23.76
CA GLN A 125 38.20 -2.58 -23.19
C GLN A 125 38.05 -3.41 -21.90
N SER A 126 38.61 -4.62 -21.91
CA SER A 126 39.13 -5.29 -20.70
C SER A 126 40.50 -4.68 -20.38
N PRO A 127 40.92 -4.65 -19.11
CA PRO A 127 41.80 -5.74 -18.70
C PRO A 127 41.56 -6.24 -17.26
N THR A 128 41.69 -7.55 -17.11
CA THR A 128 41.93 -8.24 -15.83
C THR A 128 43.24 -7.73 -15.20
N PRO A 129 43.35 -7.79 -13.87
CA PRO A 129 44.41 -8.65 -13.35
C PRO A 129 43.93 -9.56 -12.23
N ARG A 130 44.25 -10.83 -12.43
CA ARG A 130 44.18 -11.95 -11.50
C ARG A 130 45.09 -11.69 -10.29
N ARG A 131 44.53 -11.70 -9.08
CA ARG A 131 45.23 -12.06 -7.83
C ARG A 131 44.25 -12.64 -6.82
N THR A 132 44.19 -13.97 -6.74
CA THR A 132 44.06 -14.68 -5.46
C THR A 132 45.48 -14.76 -4.83
N PRO A 133 45.68 -15.00 -3.51
CA PRO A 133 44.70 -15.45 -2.51
C PRO A 133 44.75 -14.66 -1.17
N LYS A 134 43.63 -14.58 -0.45
CA LYS A 134 43.67 -14.66 1.02
C LYS A 134 42.35 -15.22 1.55
N VAL A 135 42.45 -16.43 2.07
CA VAL A 135 41.47 -17.10 2.93
C VAL A 135 41.19 -16.19 4.12
N GLU A 136 39.94 -15.75 4.28
CA GLU A 136 39.42 -15.36 5.59
C GLU A 136 37.91 -15.59 5.62
N LYS A 137 37.51 -16.58 6.42
CA LYS A 137 36.19 -16.79 7.02
C LYS A 137 34.96 -16.78 6.09
N ILE A 138 34.62 -17.98 5.63
CA ILE A 138 33.22 -18.36 5.42
C ILE A 138 32.58 -18.45 6.81
N GLU A 139 32.04 -17.34 7.30
CA GLU A 139 31.03 -17.39 8.34
C GLU A 139 29.73 -17.83 7.68
N THR A 140 29.43 -19.11 7.92
CA THR A 140 28.13 -19.75 7.79
C THR A 140 27.05 -18.84 8.35
N GLY A 141 26.54 -17.95 7.50
CA GLY A 141 25.37 -17.15 7.74
C GLY A 141 24.18 -18.08 7.88
N LYS A 142 23.93 -18.48 9.11
CA LYS A 142 22.71 -19.11 9.59
C LYS A 142 21.54 -18.26 9.09
N GLN A 143 20.99 -18.67 7.95
CA GLN A 143 19.69 -18.25 7.45
C GLN A 143 18.75 -18.23 8.67
N PRO A 144 18.01 -17.13 8.95
CA PRO A 144 17.09 -17.12 10.07
C PRO A 144 15.95 -18.11 9.75
N ALA A 145 16.18 -19.36 10.11
CA ALA A 145 15.18 -20.39 10.22
C ALA A 145 14.09 -19.87 11.16
N ASN A 146 12.84 -20.06 10.75
CA ASN A 146 11.61 -19.69 11.44
C ASN A 146 11.12 -18.26 11.25
N ASN A 147 10.98 -17.83 10.00
CA ASN A 147 9.69 -17.24 9.63
C ASN A 147 8.63 -18.31 9.89
N THR A 148 7.96 -18.21 11.04
CA THR A 148 7.04 -19.17 11.68
C THR A 148 6.37 -20.11 10.68
N VAL A 149 6.27 -21.41 10.96
CA VAL A 149 5.54 -22.40 10.12
C VAL A 149 4.18 -21.84 9.67
N LYS A 150 3.49 -21.13 10.57
CA LYS A 150 2.26 -20.36 10.28
C LYS A 150 2.41 -19.29 9.19
N GLN A 151 3.47 -18.48 9.20
CA GLN A 151 3.75 -17.48 8.15
C GLN A 151 4.02 -18.14 6.79
N ARG A 152 4.68 -19.30 6.76
CA ARG A 152 4.91 -20.06 5.52
C ARG A 152 3.59 -20.60 4.96
N LEU A 153 2.71 -21.10 5.83
CA LEU A 153 1.37 -21.57 5.45
C LEU A 153 0.45 -20.43 4.96
N ILE A 154 0.55 -19.23 5.53
CA ILE A 154 -0.25 -18.08 5.08
C ILE A 154 0.17 -17.66 3.67
N ARG A 155 1.47 -17.51 3.41
CA ARG A 155 1.95 -17.09 2.08
C ARG A 155 1.52 -18.03 0.96
N ILE A 156 1.60 -19.33 1.18
CA ILE A 156 1.21 -20.27 0.14
C ILE A 156 -0.30 -20.29 -0.10
N ASP A 157 -1.10 -20.01 0.94
CA ASP A 157 -2.55 -19.86 0.79
C ASP A 157 -2.93 -18.62 -0.01
N ASP A 158 -2.23 -17.51 0.20
CA ASP A 158 -2.43 -16.28 -0.58
C ASP A 158 -2.09 -16.50 -2.07
N LEU A 159 -0.95 -17.14 -2.37
CA LEU A 159 -0.55 -17.47 -3.75
C LEU A 159 -1.60 -18.32 -4.49
N ARG A 160 -2.24 -19.26 -3.79
CA ARG A 160 -3.32 -20.07 -4.36
C ARG A 160 -4.56 -19.22 -4.66
N ARG A 161 -4.95 -18.33 -3.74
CA ARG A 161 -6.12 -17.45 -3.94
C ARG A 161 -5.92 -16.48 -5.10
N GLU A 162 -4.69 -16.03 -5.32
CA GLU A 162 -4.30 -15.19 -6.45
C GLU A 162 -4.18 -15.97 -7.78
N GLY A 163 -4.32 -17.31 -7.75
CA GLY A 163 -4.22 -18.16 -8.94
C GLY A 163 -2.81 -18.30 -9.49
N LEU A 164 -1.78 -17.95 -8.70
CA LEU A 164 -0.37 -18.01 -9.08
C LEU A 164 0.22 -19.41 -8.95
N ILE A 165 -0.46 -20.30 -8.21
CA ILE A 165 -0.10 -21.70 -8.06
C ILE A 165 -1.35 -22.58 -8.19
N THR A 166 -1.15 -23.81 -8.65
CA THR A 166 -2.20 -24.81 -8.73
C THR A 166 -2.49 -25.45 -7.36
N GLU A 167 -3.64 -26.10 -7.22
CA GLU A 167 -4.02 -26.81 -5.99
C GLU A 167 -3.02 -27.94 -5.66
N GLU A 168 -2.46 -28.59 -6.68
CA GLU A 168 -1.45 -29.65 -6.51
C GLU A 168 -0.15 -29.12 -5.89
N GLU A 169 0.33 -27.99 -6.40
CA GLU A 169 1.53 -27.29 -5.89
C GLU A 169 1.32 -26.80 -4.45
N TYR A 170 0.12 -26.28 -4.15
CA TYR A 170 -0.28 -25.86 -2.81
C TYR A 170 -0.18 -27.02 -1.80
N GLN A 171 -0.80 -28.17 -2.13
CA GLN A 171 -0.82 -29.34 -1.23
C GLN A 171 0.59 -29.88 -0.98
N GLN A 172 1.41 -29.98 -2.04
CA GLN A 172 2.77 -30.50 -1.91
C GLN A 172 3.64 -29.61 -1.01
N ALA A 173 3.57 -28.29 -1.17
CA ALA A 173 4.36 -27.39 -0.35
C ALA A 173 3.79 -27.21 1.07
N ARG A 174 2.48 -27.28 1.27
CA ARG A 174 1.86 -27.38 2.62
C ARG A 174 2.36 -28.61 3.37
N LYS A 175 2.39 -29.79 2.71
CA LYS A 175 2.91 -31.03 3.30
C LYS A 175 4.39 -30.88 3.70
N LYS A 176 5.23 -30.37 2.80
CA LYS A 176 6.67 -30.13 3.09
C LYS A 176 6.89 -29.18 4.28
N ILE A 177 6.03 -28.17 4.45
CA ILE A 177 6.12 -27.25 5.57
C ILE A 177 5.74 -27.93 6.91
N LEU A 178 4.72 -28.78 6.89
CA LEU A 178 4.28 -29.52 8.08
C LEU A 178 5.24 -30.65 8.49
N ASP A 179 5.93 -31.25 7.51
CA ASP A 179 6.94 -32.28 7.74
C ASP A 179 8.22 -31.73 8.39
N THR A 180 8.47 -30.42 8.27
CA THR A 180 9.61 -29.74 8.90
C THR A 180 9.39 -29.32 10.37
N LEU A 181 8.31 -29.79 11.01
CA LEU A 181 8.03 -29.61 12.44
C LEU A 181 8.74 -30.67 13.28
#